data_AF-A0A8T4SET7-F1
#
_entry.id   AF-A0A8T4SET7-F1
#
_cell.length_a   1.000
_cell.length_b   1.000
_cell.length_c   1.000
_cell.angle_alpha   90.00
_cell.angle_beta   90.00
_cell.angle_gamma   90.00
#
_symmetry.space_group_name_H-M   'P 1'
#
loop_
_entity.id
_entity.type
_entity.pdbx_description
1 polymer ?
#
loop_
_entity_poly.entity_id
_entity_poly.type
_entity_poly.pdbx_seq_one_letter_code
_entity_poly.pdbx_strand_id
1 'polypeptide(L)'
;MIYAGAGNSAYHPRILMKILVQGMLYKIRSSRKLASATRENVIFMHLAEKVHPYFRTIARFRKDKEQVKKNIEKAKNELEKYSLEKVSLSDPECRMMQSKKKFAELSYNVQLGVSKNQIIVSNDVCQDKHDAHQFIPQIKNIQENIKLNEEIKVGADSGYSDAENIKFALDN
;
A
#
# COMPACT_ATOMS: atom_id res chain seq x y z
N MET A 1 -27.37 -23.31 -14.86
CA MET A 1 -27.10 -22.11 -15.68
C MET A 1 -25.63 -21.78 -15.57
N ILE A 2 -24.92 -21.96 -16.67
CA ILE A 2 -23.46 -21.81 -16.79
C ILE A 2 -23.16 -20.30 -16.80
N TYR A 3 -22.28 -19.81 -15.92
CA TYR A 3 -21.80 -18.42 -15.96
C TYR A 3 -20.89 -18.27 -17.20
N ALA A 4 -21.50 -17.90 -18.32
CA ALA A 4 -20.81 -17.57 -19.55
C ALA A 4 -20.64 -16.05 -19.67
N GLY A 5 -19.41 -15.60 -19.92
CA GLY A 5 -19.12 -14.29 -20.51
C GLY A 5 -18.28 -13.36 -19.66
N ALA A 6 -17.16 -12.90 -20.23
CA ALA A 6 -16.34 -11.81 -19.73
C ALA A 6 -17.22 -10.63 -19.29
N GLY A 7 -17.01 -10.14 -18.06
CA GLY A 7 -17.82 -9.06 -17.51
C GLY A 7 -17.80 -7.83 -18.42
N ASN A 8 -18.95 -7.15 -18.56
CA ASN A 8 -19.03 -5.87 -19.25
C ASN A 8 -17.94 -4.91 -18.72
N SER A 9 -17.31 -4.16 -19.62
CA SER A 9 -16.34 -3.12 -19.27
C SER A 9 -16.89 -2.25 -18.14
N ALA A 10 -16.03 -1.93 -17.17
CA ALA A 10 -16.40 -1.07 -16.06
C ALA A 10 -16.94 0.26 -16.60
N TYR A 11 -18.14 0.66 -16.18
CA TYR A 11 -18.72 1.95 -16.54
C TYR A 11 -17.79 3.07 -16.07
N HIS A 12 -17.65 4.11 -16.88
CA HIS A 12 -16.84 5.25 -16.50
C HIS A 12 -17.39 5.89 -15.19
N PRO A 13 -16.54 6.13 -14.16
CA PRO A 13 -17.00 6.63 -12.85
C PRO A 13 -17.83 7.91 -12.92
N ARG A 14 -17.57 8.78 -13.91
CA ARG A 14 -18.37 10.00 -14.14
C ARG A 14 -19.84 9.70 -14.42
N ILE A 15 -20.16 8.66 -15.18
CA ILE A 15 -21.55 8.30 -15.51
C ILE A 15 -22.29 7.85 -14.25
N LEU A 16 -21.66 6.96 -13.45
CA LEU A 16 -22.22 6.49 -12.20
C LEU A 16 -22.39 7.64 -11.18
N MET A 17 -21.44 8.58 -11.13
CA MET A 17 -21.56 9.79 -10.31
C MET A 17 -22.74 10.67 -10.73
N LYS A 18 -22.91 10.96 -12.03
CA LYS A 18 -24.05 11.74 -12.56
C LYS A 18 -25.39 11.14 -12.12
N ILE A 19 -25.55 9.82 -12.29
CA ILE A 19 -26.76 9.09 -11.90
C ILE A 19 -27.00 9.17 -10.38
N LEU A 20 -25.95 9.01 -9.57
CA LEU A 20 -26.07 9.09 -8.11
C LEU A 20 -26.41 10.50 -7.63
N VAL A 21 -25.78 11.53 -8.19
CA VAL A 21 -26.04 12.93 -7.84
C VAL A 21 -27.48 13.30 -8.22
N GLN A 22 -27.91 12.97 -9.44
CA GLN A 22 -29.29 13.21 -9.86
C GLN A 22 -30.29 12.44 -8.99
N GLY A 23 -29.97 11.20 -8.64
CA GLY A 23 -30.74 10.39 -7.71
C GLY A 23 -30.90 11.05 -6.35
N MET A 24 -29.85 11.66 -5.81
CA MET A 24 -29.91 12.40 -4.54
C MET A 24 -30.81 13.63 -4.64
N LEU A 25 -30.70 14.41 -5.72
CA LEU A 25 -31.55 15.58 -5.96
C LEU A 25 -33.04 15.19 -6.05
N TYR A 26 -33.33 14.06 -6.67
CA TYR A 26 -34.68 13.49 -6.81
C TYR A 26 -35.12 12.67 -5.58
N LYS A 27 -34.32 12.65 -4.49
CA LYS A 27 -34.54 11.83 -3.29
C LYS A 27 -34.70 10.32 -3.57
N ILE A 28 -34.19 9.82 -4.70
CA ILE A 28 -34.16 8.40 -5.06
C ILE A 28 -32.89 7.76 -4.48
N ARG A 29 -33.06 7.03 -3.37
CA ARG A 29 -31.95 6.33 -2.70
C ARG A 29 -31.77 4.88 -3.16
N SER A 30 -32.75 4.24 -3.78
CA SER A 30 -32.64 2.82 -4.17
C SER A 30 -31.84 2.63 -5.46
N SER A 31 -30.79 1.82 -5.42
CA SER A 31 -29.99 1.48 -6.61
C SER A 31 -30.80 0.77 -7.69
N ARG A 32 -31.87 0.03 -7.33
CA ARG A 32 -32.80 -0.58 -8.29
C ARG A 32 -33.65 0.49 -8.98
N LYS A 33 -34.20 1.43 -8.21
CA LYS A 33 -34.97 2.55 -8.77
C LYS A 33 -34.10 3.43 -9.68
N LEU A 34 -32.83 3.66 -9.33
CA LEU A 34 -31.89 4.37 -10.20
C LEU A 34 -31.61 3.61 -11.50
N ALA A 35 -31.46 2.28 -11.45
CA ALA A 35 -31.28 1.46 -12.65
C ALA A 35 -32.54 1.37 -13.52
N SER A 36 -33.74 1.52 -12.95
CA SER A 36 -35.00 1.69 -13.70
C SER A 36 -35.03 3.06 -14.37
N ALA A 37 -34.69 4.10 -13.62
CA ALA A 37 -34.71 5.48 -14.10
C ALA A 37 -33.77 5.70 -15.30
N THR A 38 -32.63 5.01 -15.37
CA THR A 38 -31.75 5.09 -16.55
C THR A 38 -32.37 4.52 -17.84
N ARG A 39 -33.51 3.82 -17.76
CA ARG A 39 -34.29 3.35 -18.92
C ARG A 39 -35.59 4.11 -19.12
N GLU A 40 -36.21 4.56 -18.03
CA GLU A 40 -37.60 5.06 -18.03
C GLU A 40 -37.68 6.59 -17.90
N ASN A 41 -36.62 7.26 -17.44
CA ASN A 41 -36.61 8.70 -17.21
C ASN A 41 -35.59 9.41 -18.11
N VAL A 42 -36.09 10.31 -18.96
CA VAL A 42 -35.30 11.02 -19.99
C VAL A 42 -34.05 11.71 -19.41
N ILE A 43 -34.14 12.29 -18.21
CA ILE A 43 -33.01 12.97 -17.57
C ILE A 43 -31.92 11.94 -17.22
N PHE A 44 -32.31 10.83 -16.61
CA PHE A 44 -31.37 9.76 -16.26
C PHE A 44 -30.84 9.04 -17.49
N MET A 45 -31.62 8.88 -18.56
CA MET A 45 -31.15 8.34 -19.84
C MET A 45 -30.07 9.22 -20.47
N HIS A 46 -30.26 10.55 -20.46
CA HIS A 46 -29.27 11.52 -20.93
C HIS A 46 -27.99 11.45 -20.10
N LEU A 47 -28.11 11.49 -18.77
CA LEU A 47 -26.97 11.41 -17.86
C LEU A 47 -26.22 10.08 -17.94
N ALA A 48 -26.93 9.01 -18.29
CA ALA A 48 -26.37 7.69 -18.49
C ALA A 48 -25.75 7.51 -19.88
N GLU A 49 -25.75 8.52 -20.76
CA GLU A 49 -25.05 8.46 -22.06
C GLU A 49 -25.41 7.20 -22.89
N LYS A 50 -26.70 6.83 -22.89
CA LYS A 50 -27.26 5.61 -23.52
C LYS A 50 -26.78 4.26 -22.94
N VAL A 51 -26.03 4.26 -21.84
CA VAL A 51 -25.73 3.04 -21.10
C VAL A 51 -26.74 2.80 -19.98
N HIS A 52 -26.93 1.54 -19.59
CA HIS A 52 -27.91 1.17 -18.56
C HIS A 52 -27.26 0.37 -17.43
N PRO A 53 -26.56 1.04 -16.48
CA PRO A 53 -25.91 0.36 -15.37
C PRO A 53 -26.87 -0.50 -14.57
N TYR A 54 -26.47 -1.74 -14.32
CA TYR A 54 -27.26 -2.65 -13.49
C TYR A 54 -27.24 -2.21 -12.02
N PHE A 55 -28.30 -2.53 -11.27
CA PHE A 55 -28.42 -2.05 -9.88
C PHE A 55 -27.25 -2.48 -8.98
N ARG A 56 -26.65 -3.66 -9.26
CA ARG A 56 -25.46 -4.15 -8.55
C ARG A 56 -24.23 -3.26 -8.80
N THR A 57 -24.06 -2.76 -10.02
CA THR A 57 -23.00 -1.81 -10.37
C THR A 57 -23.15 -0.50 -9.59
N ILE A 58 -24.36 0.07 -9.59
CA ILE A 58 -24.66 1.31 -8.86
C ILE A 58 -24.45 1.11 -7.34
N ALA A 59 -24.90 -0.03 -6.80
CA ALA A 59 -24.70 -0.36 -5.39
C ALA A 59 -23.22 -0.56 -5.02
N ARG A 60 -22.44 -1.23 -5.87
CA ARG A 60 -21.00 -1.42 -5.68
C ARG A 60 -20.27 -0.08 -5.68
N PHE A 61 -20.55 0.78 -6.66
CA PHE A 61 -19.94 2.11 -6.75
C PHE A 61 -20.24 3.00 -5.52
N ARG A 62 -21.42 2.84 -4.89
CA ARG A 62 -21.72 3.49 -3.61
C ARG A 62 -20.90 2.95 -2.44
N LYS A 63 -20.69 1.62 -2.39
CA LYS A 63 -19.84 0.99 -1.36
C LYS A 63 -18.38 1.38 -1.52
N ASP A 64 -17.92 1.52 -2.77
CA ASP A 64 -16.56 1.96 -3.07
C ASP A 64 -16.28 3.35 -2.48
N LYS A 65 -17.27 4.24 -2.35
CA LYS A 65 -17.10 5.54 -1.66
C LYS A 65 -16.70 5.39 -0.19
N GLU A 66 -17.37 4.51 0.56
CA GLU A 66 -17.03 4.28 1.97
C GLU A 66 -15.68 3.58 2.11
N GLN A 67 -15.36 2.65 1.21
CA GLN A 67 -14.03 2.04 1.16
C GLN A 67 -12.94 3.08 0.83
N VAL A 68 -13.19 3.98 -0.12
CA VAL A 68 -12.28 5.07 -0.49
C VAL A 68 -12.07 6.02 0.68
N LYS A 69 -13.14 6.39 1.41
CA LYS A 69 -13.00 7.19 2.64
C LYS A 69 -12.12 6.50 3.68
N LYS A 70 -12.38 5.21 3.95
CA LYS A 70 -11.59 4.41 4.90
C LYS A 70 -10.12 4.34 4.47
N ASN A 71 -9.85 4.19 3.18
CA ASN A 71 -8.48 4.16 2.65
C ASN A 71 -7.80 5.54 2.77
N ILE A 72 -8.52 6.64 2.53
CA ILE A 72 -8.01 8.00 2.71
C ILE A 72 -7.70 8.27 4.19
N GLU A 73 -8.58 7.86 5.09
CA GLU A 73 -8.40 8.02 6.54
C GLU A 73 -7.20 7.23 7.05
N LYS A 74 -7.05 5.96 6.63
CA LYS A 74 -5.85 5.17 6.90
C LYS A 74 -4.58 5.86 6.38
N ALA A 75 -4.59 6.34 5.14
CA ALA A 75 -3.45 7.03 4.56
C ALA A 75 -3.09 8.30 5.36
N LYS A 76 -4.09 9.09 5.78
CA LYS A 76 -3.88 10.29 6.60
C LYS A 76 -3.25 9.97 7.95
N ASN A 77 -3.77 8.97 8.65
CA ASN A 77 -3.24 8.57 9.96
C ASN A 77 -1.76 8.15 9.86
N GLU A 78 -1.40 7.44 8.80
CA GLU A 78 -0.01 7.00 8.56
C GLU A 78 0.91 8.17 8.19
N LEU A 79 0.42 9.12 7.38
CA LEU A 79 1.13 10.36 7.04
C LEU A 79 1.42 11.18 8.30
N GLU A 80 0.43 11.33 9.20
CA GLU A 80 0.59 12.10 10.44
C GLU A 80 1.49 11.37 11.45
N LYS A 81 1.24 10.08 11.70
CA LYS A 81 1.97 9.28 12.70
C LYS A 81 3.47 9.26 12.43
N TYR A 82 3.86 9.11 11.17
CA TYR A 82 5.27 9.00 10.77
C TYR A 82 5.81 10.27 10.10
N SER A 83 5.04 11.37 10.09
CA SER A 83 5.41 12.64 9.45
C SER A 83 5.90 12.46 7.99
N LEU A 84 5.14 11.69 7.20
CA LEU A 84 5.48 11.33 5.83
C LEU A 84 4.79 12.26 4.82
N GLU A 85 5.41 12.48 3.67
CA GLU A 85 4.78 13.21 2.55
C GLU A 85 3.90 12.31 1.67
N LYS A 86 4.24 11.03 1.57
CA LYS A 86 3.58 10.05 0.68
C LYS A 86 3.53 8.67 1.33
N VAL A 87 2.40 7.98 1.15
CA VAL A 87 2.18 6.59 1.59
C VAL A 87 1.49 5.80 0.50
N SER A 88 1.76 4.49 0.45
CA SER A 88 1.01 3.59 -0.42
C SER A 88 -0.34 3.24 0.20
N LEU A 89 -1.38 3.20 -0.61
CA LEU A 89 -2.71 2.75 -0.17
C LEU A 89 -2.79 1.24 0.02
N SER A 90 -2.02 0.49 -0.76
CA SER A 90 -1.99 -0.96 -0.72
C SER A 90 -1.12 -1.48 0.42
N ASP A 91 -0.04 -0.76 0.71
CA ASP A 91 0.93 -1.16 1.72
C ASP A 91 1.47 0.06 2.48
N PRO A 92 0.79 0.52 3.53
CA PRO A 92 1.14 1.78 4.20
C PRO A 92 2.50 1.78 4.92
N GLU A 93 3.08 0.60 5.16
CA GLU A 93 4.35 0.44 5.87
C GLU A 93 5.57 0.65 4.97
N CYS A 94 5.41 0.55 3.64
CA CYS A 94 6.52 0.84 2.73
C CYS A 94 6.94 2.31 2.78
N ARG A 95 8.20 2.59 2.41
CA ARG A 95 8.77 3.94 2.40
C ARG A 95 9.38 4.26 1.05
N MET A 96 9.43 5.55 0.72
CA MET A 96 10.10 6.02 -0.50
C MET A 96 11.61 5.92 -0.33
N MET A 97 12.23 4.95 -1.00
CA MET A 97 13.68 4.69 -0.97
C MET A 97 14.27 4.85 -2.37
N GLN A 98 15.56 5.21 -2.46
CA GLN A 98 16.21 5.38 -3.76
C GLN A 98 16.51 4.00 -4.37
N SER A 99 15.92 3.73 -5.53
CA SER A 99 16.18 2.54 -6.33
C SER A 99 17.53 2.66 -7.05
N LYS A 100 18.07 1.53 -7.51
CA LYS A 100 19.33 1.48 -8.31
C LYS A 100 19.29 2.38 -9.53
N LYS A 101 18.10 2.65 -10.06
CA LYS A 101 17.89 3.52 -11.21
C LYS A 101 17.75 5.01 -10.85
N LYS A 102 18.10 5.40 -9.61
CA LYS A 102 18.08 6.77 -9.05
C LYS A 102 16.71 7.42 -8.91
N PHE A 103 15.62 6.69 -9.13
CA PHE A 103 14.28 7.15 -8.77
C PHE A 103 13.87 6.65 -7.39
N ALA A 104 13.10 7.46 -6.67
CA ALA A 104 12.53 7.06 -5.41
C ALA A 104 11.31 6.16 -5.66
N GLU A 105 11.34 4.94 -5.14
CA GLU A 105 10.30 3.93 -5.27
C GLU A 105 9.80 3.52 -3.88
N LEU A 106 8.57 3.04 -3.78
CA LEU A 106 8.04 2.47 -2.56
C LEU A 106 8.72 1.13 -2.31
N SER A 107 9.44 0.99 -1.22
CA SER A 107 10.27 -0.17 -0.92
C SER A 107 10.43 -0.36 0.58
N TYR A 108 11.01 -1.51 0.92
CA TYR A 108 11.46 -1.84 2.26
C TYR A 108 12.97 -1.95 2.28
N ASN A 109 13.56 -1.67 3.43
CA ASN A 109 14.96 -1.92 3.66
C ASN A 109 15.11 -3.31 4.29
N VAL A 110 15.68 -4.27 3.57
CA VAL A 110 15.84 -5.66 4.02
C VAL A 110 17.28 -5.88 4.46
N GLN A 111 17.43 -6.43 5.66
CA GLN A 111 18.71 -6.61 6.34
C GLN A 111 18.98 -8.10 6.53
N LEU A 112 20.13 -8.59 6.08
CA LEU A 112 20.48 -10.02 6.12
C LEU A 112 21.85 -10.21 6.77
N GLY A 113 21.90 -11.07 7.80
CA GLY A 113 23.13 -11.57 8.37
C GLY A 113 23.41 -12.97 7.83
N VAL A 114 24.59 -13.18 7.25
CA VAL A 114 24.97 -14.45 6.62
C VAL A 114 26.29 -14.94 7.18
N SER A 115 26.35 -16.22 7.54
CA SER A 115 27.58 -16.86 8.01
C SER A 115 28.54 -17.13 6.85
N LYS A 116 29.80 -17.44 7.17
CA LYS A 116 30.82 -17.83 6.17
C LYS A 116 30.39 -19.02 5.29
N ASN A 117 29.53 -19.88 5.81
CA ASN A 117 29.02 -21.07 5.11
C ASN A 117 27.74 -20.79 4.32
N GLN A 118 27.43 -19.51 4.04
CA GLN A 118 26.25 -19.08 3.29
C GLN A 118 24.91 -19.42 3.95
N ILE A 119 24.90 -19.52 5.28
CA ILE A 119 23.67 -19.74 6.06
C ILE A 119 23.18 -18.39 6.57
N ILE A 120 21.91 -18.07 6.31
CA ILE A 120 21.26 -16.89 6.89
C ILE A 120 21.10 -17.13 8.39
N VAL A 121 21.68 -16.23 9.19
CA VAL A 121 21.67 -16.27 10.65
C VAL A 121 20.72 -15.25 11.26
N SER A 122 20.43 -14.18 10.52
CA SER A 122 19.44 -13.17 10.90
C SER A 122 18.85 -12.53 9.65
N ASN A 123 17.60 -12.10 9.77
CA ASN A 123 16.88 -11.35 8.74
C ASN A 123 15.98 -10.33 9.44
N ASP A 124 15.91 -9.12 8.91
CA ASP A 124 14.99 -8.09 9.37
C ASP A 124 14.49 -7.21 8.21
N VAL A 125 13.36 -6.54 8.41
CA VAL A 125 12.75 -5.62 7.45
C VAL A 125 12.47 -4.29 8.15
N CYS A 126 13.22 -3.26 7.75
CA CYS A 126 13.13 -1.94 8.33
C CYS A 126 12.50 -0.92 7.37
N GLN A 127 11.91 0.12 7.97
CA GLN A 127 11.38 1.28 7.28
C GLN A 127 12.43 2.41 7.17
N ASP A 128 13.56 2.30 7.87
CA ASP A 128 14.65 3.27 7.75
C ASP A 128 15.30 3.18 6.37
N LYS A 129 15.53 4.34 5.76
CA LYS A 129 16.15 4.47 4.44
C LYS A 129 17.67 4.34 4.50
N HIS A 130 18.27 4.53 5.68
CA HIS A 130 19.71 4.56 5.86
C HIS A 130 20.21 3.24 6.45
N ASP A 131 21.10 2.57 5.72
CA ASP A 131 21.70 1.30 6.17
C ASP A 131 22.60 1.47 7.39
N ALA A 132 23.21 2.64 7.56
CA ALA A 132 24.04 2.99 8.72
C ALA A 132 23.35 2.66 10.06
N HIS A 133 22.06 2.94 10.20
CA HIS A 133 21.35 2.68 11.46
C HIS A 133 20.98 1.20 11.68
N GLN A 134 21.19 0.34 10.68
CA GLN A 134 20.77 -1.06 10.71
C GLN A 134 21.89 -2.02 11.12
N PHE A 135 23.15 -1.58 11.21
CA PHE A 135 24.26 -2.43 11.63
C PHE A 135 24.06 -2.97 13.06
N ILE A 136 23.92 -2.08 14.03
CA ILE A 136 23.80 -2.45 15.46
C ILE A 136 22.58 -3.34 15.73
N PRO A 137 21.36 -3.01 15.25
CA PRO A 137 20.20 -3.90 15.38
C PRO A 137 20.48 -5.31 14.82
N GLN A 138 21.14 -5.38 13.66
CA GLN A 138 21.41 -6.66 13.02
C GLN A 138 22.42 -7.51 13.80
N ILE A 139 23.45 -6.91 14.38
CA ILE A 139 24.39 -7.63 15.25
C ILE A 139 23.69 -8.17 16.49
N LYS A 140 22.83 -7.36 17.13
CA LYS A 140 22.04 -7.81 18.29
C LYS A 140 21.12 -8.98 17.93
N ASN A 141 20.43 -8.90 16.79
CA ASN A 141 19.62 -10.02 16.29
C ASN A 141 20.45 -11.30 16.08
N ILE A 142 21.69 -11.19 15.61
CA ILE A 142 22.58 -12.35 15.46
C ILE A 142 22.96 -12.94 16.82
N GLN A 143 23.30 -12.09 17.80
CA GLN A 143 23.64 -12.49 19.17
C GLN A 143 22.47 -13.16 19.90
N GLU A 144 21.24 -12.70 19.65
CA GLU A 144 20.04 -13.32 20.22
C GLU A 144 19.73 -14.68 19.56
N ASN A 145 19.89 -14.78 18.24
CA ASN A 145 19.59 -16.00 17.49
C ASN A 145 20.63 -17.11 17.71
N ILE A 146 21.90 -16.74 17.94
CA ILE A 146 23.01 -17.68 18.03
C ILE A 146 23.82 -17.39 19.29
N LYS A 147 24.04 -18.42 20.10
CA LYS A 147 25.02 -18.37 21.18
C LYS A 147 26.42 -18.32 20.58
N LEU A 148 27.05 -17.16 20.66
CA LEU A 148 28.38 -16.91 20.11
C LEU A 148 29.40 -17.12 21.24
N ASN A 149 30.32 -18.06 21.02
CA ASN A 149 31.27 -18.51 22.04
C ASN A 149 32.67 -17.90 21.87
N GLU A 150 32.91 -17.18 20.78
CA GLU A 150 34.22 -16.64 20.39
C GLU A 150 34.06 -15.25 19.75
N GLU A 151 35.17 -14.52 19.68
CA GLU A 151 35.29 -13.21 19.01
C GLU A 151 34.88 -13.30 17.54
N ILE A 152 33.93 -12.46 17.12
CA ILE A 152 33.27 -12.56 15.81
C ILE A 152 33.87 -11.51 14.87
N LYS A 153 34.30 -11.97 13.69
CA LYS A 153 34.65 -11.05 12.60
C LYS A 153 33.43 -10.82 11.73
N VAL A 154 32.97 -9.57 11.68
CA VAL A 154 31.84 -9.16 10.84
C VAL A 154 32.36 -8.38 9.64
N GLY A 155 31.87 -8.73 8.44
CA GLY A 155 32.00 -7.92 7.25
C GLY A 155 30.67 -7.25 6.92
N ALA A 156 30.69 -5.95 6.61
CA ALA A 156 29.53 -5.18 6.18
C ALA A 156 29.89 -4.33 4.96
N ASP A 157 28.88 -3.94 4.18
CA ASP A 157 29.06 -3.00 3.06
C ASP A 157 29.40 -1.59 3.58
N SER A 158 29.98 -0.77 2.71
CA SER A 158 30.25 0.66 2.90
C SER A 158 29.04 1.46 3.38
N GLY A 159 27.81 1.05 3.05
CA GLY A 159 26.57 1.69 3.51
C GLY A 159 26.37 1.67 5.03
N TYR A 160 27.06 0.77 5.75
CA TYR A 160 27.04 0.67 7.21
C TYR A 160 28.16 1.46 7.89
N SER A 161 29.01 2.15 7.11
CA SER A 161 30.16 2.87 7.65
C SER A 161 29.72 4.15 8.36
N ASP A 162 29.56 4.06 9.68
CA ASP A 162 29.24 5.17 10.57
C ASP A 162 30.10 5.11 11.85
N ALA A 163 30.37 6.27 12.45
CA ALA A 163 31.21 6.37 13.64
C ALA A 163 30.65 5.58 14.83
N GLU A 164 29.32 5.58 15.00
CA GLU A 164 28.66 4.83 16.08
C GLU A 164 28.83 3.33 15.89
N ASN A 165 28.72 2.84 14.64
CA ASN A 165 28.90 1.42 14.31
C ASN A 165 30.33 0.96 14.55
N ILE A 166 31.33 1.77 14.17
CA ILE A 166 32.74 1.46 14.38
C ILE A 166 33.04 1.38 15.88
N LYS A 167 32.54 2.35 16.65
CA LYS A 167 32.70 2.35 18.11
C LYS A 167 32.05 1.11 18.72
N PHE A 168 30.81 0.79 18.34
CA PHE A 168 30.11 -0.39 18.83
C PHE A 168 30.87 -1.69 18.53
N ALA A 169 31.46 -1.81 17.33
CA ALA A 169 32.23 -2.98 16.91
C ALA A 169 33.63 -3.08 17.54
N LEU A 170 34.15 -1.98 18.11
CA LEU A 170 35.40 -2.01 18.89
C LEU A 170 35.15 -2.33 20.36
N ASP A 171 33.98 -1.94 20.88
CA ASP A 171 33.60 -2.12 22.28
C ASP A 171 33.01 -3.53 22.57
N ASN A 172 32.67 -4.33 21.55
CA ASN A 172 32.03 -5.66 21.66
C ASN A 172 32.67 -6.68 20.72
#